data_AF-A0A971BQ53-F1
#
_entry.id   AF-A0A971BQ53-F1
#
_cell.length_a   1.000
_cell.length_b   1.000
_cell.length_c   1.000
_cell.angle_alpha   90.00
_cell.angle_beta   90.00
_cell.angle_gamma   90.00
#
_symmetry.space_group_name_H-M   'P 1'
#
loop_
_entity.id
_entity.type
_entity.pdbx_description
1 polymer ?
#
loop_
_entity_poly.entity_id
_entity_poly.type
_entity_poly.pdbx_seq_one_letter_code
_entity_poly.pdbx_strand_id
1 'polypeptide(L)' 'MAIKIKCPACETEGSISLLDQEFTGPYRCWKCRALYTINIHEGEVASIEPLSEEALEKLKQLEELKKKFMR' A
#
# COMPACT_ATOMS: atom_id res chain seq x y z
N MET A 1 7.04 -3.55 -18.44
CA MET A 1 5.60 -3.37 -18.74
C MET A 1 4.98 -2.50 -17.66
N ALA A 2 4.09 -1.56 -17.99
CA ALA A 2 3.45 -0.69 -17.01
C ALA A 2 2.09 -1.27 -16.59
N ILE A 3 1.97 -1.67 -15.33
CA ILE A 3 0.77 -2.28 -14.76
C ILE A 3 0.06 -1.24 -13.90
N LYS A 4 -1.24 -1.06 -14.13
CA LYS A 4 -2.07 -0.12 -13.39
C LYS A 4 -2.61 -0.77 -12.14
N ILE A 5 -2.37 -0.15 -10.99
CA ILE A 5 -2.84 -0.62 -9.68
C ILE A 5 -3.69 0.48 -9.06
N LYS A 6 -4.97 0.20 -8.87
CA LYS A 6 -5.88 1.11 -8.16
C LYS A 6 -5.78 0.86 -6.66
N CYS A 7 -5.43 1.89 -5.89
CA CYS A 7 -5.37 1.78 -4.44
C CYS A 7 -6.80 1.77 -3.83
N PRO A 8 -7.16 0.78 -2.99
CA PRO A 8 -8.50 0.71 -2.42
C PRO A 8 -8.76 1.75 -1.31
N ALA A 9 -7.73 2.29 -0.64
CA ALA A 9 -7.95 3.28 0.43
C ALA A 9 -8.11 4.73 -0.04
N CYS A 10 -7.49 5.11 -1.17
CA CYS A 10 -7.53 6.50 -1.66
C CYS A 10 -7.94 6.61 -3.14
N GLU A 11 -8.39 5.49 -3.71
CA GLU A 11 -8.91 5.33 -5.08
C GLU A 11 -7.98 5.81 -6.18
N THR A 12 -6.71 6.04 -5.84
CA THR A 12 -5.73 6.60 -6.74
C THR A 12 -5.12 5.49 -7.60
N GLU A 13 -5.08 5.73 -8.91
CA GLU A 13 -4.40 4.88 -9.87
C GLU A 13 -2.89 5.11 -9.78
N GLY A 14 -2.15 4.06 -9.44
CA GLY A 14 -0.69 3.99 -9.58
C GLY A 14 -0.33 3.18 -10.82
N SER A 15 0.83 3.46 -11.40
CA SER A 15 1.40 2.62 -12.46
C SER A 15 2.75 2.11 -11.97
N ILE A 16 2.97 0.80 -11.98
CA ILE A 16 4.27 0.21 -11.65
C ILE A 16 4.87 -0.40 -12.90
N SER A 17 6.18 -0.24 -13.08
CA SER A 17 6.90 -0.88 -14.16
C SER A 17 7.51 -2.17 -13.63
N LEU A 18 6.99 -3.31 -14.05
CA LEU A 18 7.56 -4.61 -13.75
C LEU A 18 8.25 -5.19 -14.99
N LEU A 19 9.33 -5.92 -14.73
CA LEU A 19 10.08 -6.67 -15.74
C LEU A 19 9.37 -7.98 -16.07
N ASP A 20 8.76 -8.58 -15.06
CA ASP A 20 8.09 -9.88 -15.13
C ASP A 20 6.56 -9.73 -15.21
N GLN A 21 5.89 -10.71 -15.80
CA GLN A 21 4.42 -10.76 -15.90
C GLN A 21 3.78 -11.34 -14.64
N GLU A 22 4.61 -11.97 -13.78
CA GLU A 22 4.21 -12.52 -12.50
C GLU A 22 4.94 -11.77 -11.38
N PHE A 23 4.19 -11.18 -10.45
CA PHE A 23 4.79 -10.48 -9.33
C PHE A 23 3.91 -10.58 -8.09
N THR A 24 4.47 -11.14 -7.03
CA THR A 24 3.85 -11.14 -5.71
C THR A 24 4.74 -10.35 -4.77
N GLY A 25 4.20 -9.30 -4.17
CA GLY A 25 4.99 -8.50 -3.25
C GLY A 25 4.25 -7.33 -2.61
N PRO A 26 4.91 -6.65 -1.67
CA PRO A 26 4.36 -5.49 -1.02
C PRO A 26 4.33 -4.30 -1.99
N TYR A 27 3.15 -3.72 -2.17
CA TYR A 27 2.91 -2.49 -2.89
C TYR A 27 2.57 -1.37 -1.92
N ARG A 28 3.29 -0.27 -2.03
CA ARG A 28 3.02 0.95 -1.27
C ARG A 28 2.34 1.96 -2.17
N CYS A 29 1.15 2.41 -1.77
CA CYS A 29 0.48 3.50 -2.47
C CYS A 29 1.29 4.79 -2.34
N TRP A 30 1.60 5.45 -3.46
CA TRP A 30 2.36 6.69 -3.46
C TRP A 30 1.62 7.87 -2.79
N LYS A 31 0.28 7.88 -2.82
CA LYS A 31 -0.55 8.97 -2.30
C LYS A 31 -0.86 8.82 -0.81
N CYS A 32 -1.52 7.74 -0.42
CA CYS A 32 -1.89 7.51 0.99
C CYS A 32 -0.83 6.77 1.80
N ARG A 33 0.24 6.30 1.16
CA ARG A 33 1.33 5.52 1.79
C ARG A 33 0.90 4.20 2.42
N ALA A 34 -0.35 3.78 2.20
CA ALA A 34 -0.85 2.50 2.66
C ALA A 34 -0.11 1.34 1.98
N LEU A 35 0.12 0.29 2.75
CA LEU A 35 0.82 -0.92 2.34
C LEU A 35 -0.20 -1.99 2.01
N TYR A 36 0.00 -2.62 0.86
CA TYR A 36 -0.81 -3.71 0.35
C TYR A 36 0.12 -4.83 -0.07
N THR A 37 -0.35 -6.05 -0.04
CA THR A 37 0.29 -7.15 -0.76
C THR A 37 -0.47 -7.32 -2.07
N ILE A 38 0.21 -7.16 -3.20
CA ILE A 38 -0.39 -7.39 -4.51
C ILE A 38 0.14 -8.68 -5.10
N ASN A 39 -0.74 -9.41 -5.77
CA ASN A 39 -0.40 -10.52 -6.65
C ASN A 39 -0.74 -10.08 -8.07
N ILE A 40 0.25 -10.17 -8.96
CA ILE A 40 0.14 -9.87 -10.38
C ILE A 40 0.39 -11.18 -11.11
N HIS A 41 -0.51 -11.49 -12.03
CA HIS A 41 -0.45 -12.68 -12.87
C HIS A 41 -0.79 -12.25 -14.29
N GLU A 42 -0.01 -12.72 -15.28
CA GLU A 42 -0.17 -12.36 -16.69
C GLU A 42 -0.15 -10.83 -16.97
N GLY A 43 0.50 -10.06 -16.09
CA GLY A 43 0.61 -8.61 -16.21
C GLY A 43 -0.62 -7.82 -15.74
N GLU A 44 -1.56 -8.46 -15.06
CA GLU A 44 -2.72 -7.83 -14.41
C GLU A 44 -2.73 -8.10 -12.91
N VAL A 45 -3.31 -7.17 -12.13
CA VAL A 45 -3.41 -7.33 -10.68
C VAL A 45 -4.46 -8.39 -10.36
N ALA A 46 -4.01 -9.62 -10.08
CA ALA A 46 -4.85 -10.74 -9.71
C ALA A 46 -5.47 -10.55 -8.31
N SER A 47 -4.75 -9.98 -7.35
CA SER A 47 -5.27 -9.70 -6.00
C SER A 47 -4.56 -8.53 -5.34
N ILE A 48 -5.30 -7.77 -4.54
CA ILE A 48 -4.76 -6.70 -3.69
C ILE A 48 -5.31 -6.86 -2.28
N GLU A 49 -4.45 -7.30 -1.37
CA GLU A 49 -4.80 -7.46 0.03
C GLU A 49 -4.24 -6.29 0.84
N PRO A 50 -5.06 -5.57 1.61
CA PRO A 50 -4.55 -4.61 2.56
C PRO A 50 -3.67 -5.34 3.57
N LEU A 51 -2.46 -4.83 3.77
CA LEU A 51 -1.65 -5.23 4.91
C LEU A 51 -2.28 -4.51 6.12
N SER A 52 -3.28 -5.15 6.73
CA SER A 52 -4.33 -4.47 7.50
C SER A 52 -3.98 -4.15 8.96
N GLU A 53 -4.65 -3.09 9.43
CA GLU A 53 -4.99 -2.66 10.80
C GLU A 53 -3.86 -2.21 11.74
N GLU A 54 -2.81 -2.99 11.97
CA GLU A 54 -1.77 -2.64 12.94
C GLU A 54 -0.96 -1.39 12.56
N ALA A 55 -0.81 -1.15 11.26
CA ALA A 55 -0.02 -0.02 10.75
C ALA A 55 -0.73 1.32 10.94
N LEU A 56 -2.07 1.33 11.06
CA LEU A 56 -2.86 2.55 11.18
C LEU A 56 -3.05 2.95 12.66
N GLU A 57 -3.22 1.99 13.56
CA GLU A 57 -3.27 2.25 15.02
C GLU A 57 -1.92 2.74 15.56
N LYS A 58 -0.80 2.17 15.09
CA LYS A 58 0.55 2.63 15.49
C LYS A 58 0.81 4.09 15.14
N LEU A 59 0.24 4.59 14.03
CA LEU A 59 0.36 6.00 13.65
C LEU A 59 -0.42 6.91 14.61
N LYS A 60 -1.66 6.56 14.97
CA LYS A 60 -2.46 7.33 15.95
C LYS A 60 -1.82 7.33 17.35
N GLN A 61 -1.33 6.19 17.81
CA GLN A 61 -0.71 6.08 19.14
C GLN A 61 0.58 6.90 19.25
N LEU A 62 1.39 6.97 18.18
CA LEU A 62 2.61 7.79 18.17
C LEU A 62 2.31 9.30 18.17
N GLU A 63 1.23 9.75 17.51
CA GLU A 63 0.82 11.16 17.54
C GLU A 63 0.32 11.58 18.94
N GLU A 64 -0.42 10.71 19.64
CA GLU A 64 -0.88 10.98 21.01
C GLU A 64 0.27 10.96 22.04
N LEU A 65 1.21 10.03 21.92
CA LEU A 65 2.38 9.95 22.82
C LEU A 65 3.30 11.17 22.67
N LYS A 66 3.54 11.65 21.44
CA LYS A 66 4.34 12.86 21.21
C LYS A 66 3.71 14.11 21.81
N LYS A 67 2.39 14.25 21.77
CA LYS A 67 1.70 15.39 22.41
C LYS A 67 1.80 15.38 23.93
N LYS A 68 1.88 14.20 24.56
CA LYS A 68 2.02 14.08 26.03
C LYS A 68 3.45 14.33 26.54
N PHE A 69 4.48 14.02 25.74
CA PHE A 69 5.89 14.20 26.14
C PHE A 69 6.48 15.59 25.81
N MET A 70 5.71 16.48 25.18
CA MET A 70 6.09 17.88 24.91
C MET A 70 5.55 18.86 25.99
N ARG A 71 5.58 18.45 27.27
CA ARG A 71 5.21 19.31 28.40
C ARG A 71 6.18 19.14 29.57
#